data_AF-A0A1B6LAW7-F1
#
_entry.id   AF-A0A1B6LAW7-F1
#
_cell.length_a   1.000
_cell.length_b   1.000
_cell.length_c   1.000
_cell.angle_alpha   90.00
_cell.angle_beta   90.00
_cell.angle_gamma   90.00
#
_symmetry.space_group_name_H-M   'P 1'
#
loop_
_entity.id
_entity.type
_entity.pdbx_description
1 polymer ?
#
loop_
_entity_poly.entity_id
_entity_poly.type
_entity_poly.pdbx_seq_one_letter_code
_entity_poly.pdbx_strand_id
1 'polypeptide(L)'
;RDCDSCACPVGPCRWSHNLCHNLNYRNRMAQYAGRASVNLHTHLFFRDKVQNEEGYVLYVRKNALQILIPKYGLEGTIYLTPPNDKKAEVTFIYNDEDQSQRCGEVVFHSFDPVIVQLSLDRSNVQHEKLVLRLVTPHIEGFSVPQILPQPEDVEMTPAPQSQPD
;
A
#
# COMPACT_ATOMS: atom_id res chain seq x y z
N ARG A 1 -12.56 40.58 -38.23
CA ARG A 1 -12.32 39.59 -39.31
C ARG A 1 -13.06 38.35 -38.88
N ASP A 2 -14.34 38.38 -39.18
CA ASP A 2 -15.37 37.46 -38.78
C ASP A 2 -15.09 36.09 -39.39
N CYS A 3 -14.92 35.08 -38.54
CA CYS A 3 -14.93 33.67 -38.95
C CYS A 3 -16.36 33.13 -38.81
N ASP A 4 -17.30 33.72 -39.56
CA ASP A 4 -18.70 33.26 -39.62
C ASP A 4 -18.99 32.40 -40.88
N SER A 5 -17.96 31.99 -41.61
CA SER A 5 -18.13 31.28 -42.90
C SER A 5 -17.68 29.81 -42.91
N CYS A 6 -17.40 29.20 -41.76
CA CYS A 6 -17.22 27.75 -41.69
C CYS A 6 -18.46 27.09 -41.06
N ALA A 7 -19.36 26.62 -41.92
CA ALA A 7 -20.42 25.70 -41.55
C ALA A 7 -19.81 24.40 -41.00
N CYS A 8 -19.58 24.36 -39.69
CA CYS A 8 -19.38 23.12 -38.94
C CYS A 8 -20.67 22.89 -38.13
N PRO A 9 -21.33 21.71 -38.20
CA PRO A 9 -22.58 21.46 -37.46
C PRO A 9 -22.41 21.49 -35.93
N VAL A 10 -21.17 21.68 -35.46
CA VAL A 10 -20.74 21.64 -34.08
C VAL A 10 -19.78 22.79 -33.85
N GLY A 11 -20.25 23.85 -33.19
CA GLY A 11 -19.46 25.07 -32.97
C GLY A 11 -18.16 24.84 -32.18
N PRO A 12 -17.23 25.82 -32.19
CA PRO A 12 -15.88 25.72 -31.63
C PRO A 12 -15.84 25.29 -30.16
N CYS A 13 -16.86 25.64 -29.37
CA CYS A 13 -16.98 25.23 -27.97
C CYS A 13 -17.08 23.70 -27.78
N ARG A 14 -17.71 22.97 -28.72
CA ARG A 14 -17.87 21.51 -28.62
C ARG A 14 -16.55 20.78 -28.88
N TRP A 15 -15.74 21.31 -29.80
CA TRP A 15 -14.40 20.77 -30.06
C TRP A 15 -13.47 20.97 -28.85
N SER A 16 -13.44 22.18 -28.28
CA SER A 16 -12.64 22.46 -27.07
C SER A 16 -13.08 21.60 -25.87
N HIS A 17 -14.39 21.40 -25.69
CA HIS A 17 -14.90 20.52 -24.65
C HIS A 17 -14.45 19.06 -24.84
N ASN A 18 -14.58 18.53 -26.06
CA ASN A 18 -14.13 17.16 -26.37
C ASN A 18 -12.61 17.00 -26.21
N LEU A 19 -11.83 18.01 -26.60
CA LEU A 19 -10.39 18.02 -26.41
C LEU A 19 -10.02 17.99 -24.92
N CYS A 20 -10.61 18.86 -24.10
CA CYS A 20 -10.39 18.87 -22.66
C CYS A 20 -10.79 17.53 -22.01
N HIS A 21 -11.92 16.93 -22.45
CA HIS A 21 -12.34 15.62 -21.98
C HIS A 21 -11.31 14.53 -22.30
N ASN A 22 -10.79 14.52 -23.54
CA ASN A 22 -9.76 13.57 -23.95
C ASN A 22 -8.46 13.75 -23.16
N LEU A 23 -8.02 14.99 -22.94
CA LEU A 23 -6.83 15.30 -22.14
C LEU A 23 -6.99 14.84 -20.68
N ASN A 24 -8.13 15.12 -20.06
CA ASN A 24 -8.43 14.69 -18.69
C ASN A 24 -8.47 13.16 -18.58
N TYR A 25 -9.09 12.49 -19.55
CA TYR A 25 -9.12 11.03 -19.62
C TYR A 25 -7.71 10.45 -19.73
N ARG A 26 -6.90 10.96 -20.67
CA ARG A 26 -5.52 10.51 -20.87
C ARG A 26 -4.64 10.77 -19.65
N ASN A 27 -4.76 11.93 -19.00
CA ASN A 27 -4.02 12.24 -17.79
C ASN A 27 -4.35 11.28 -16.65
N ARG A 28 -5.64 11.02 -16.42
CA ARG A 28 -6.09 10.04 -15.40
C ARG A 28 -5.56 8.64 -15.71
N MET A 29 -5.65 8.20 -16.97
CA MET A 29 -5.13 6.89 -17.37
C MET A 29 -3.60 6.81 -17.27
N ALA A 30 -2.88 7.88 -17.60
CA ALA A 30 -1.43 7.94 -17.45
C ALA A 30 -1.01 7.81 -15.98
N GLN A 31 -1.73 8.45 -15.06
CA GLN A 31 -1.49 8.30 -13.62
C GLN A 31 -1.75 6.86 -13.14
N TYR A 32 -2.81 6.21 -13.62
CA TYR A 32 -3.06 4.81 -13.30
C TYR A 32 -1.99 3.87 -13.84
N ALA A 33 -1.56 4.07 -15.08
CA ALA A 33 -0.45 3.31 -15.67
C ALA A 33 0.85 3.50 -14.87
N GLY A 34 1.15 4.73 -14.45
CA GLY A 34 2.32 5.02 -13.60
C GLY A 34 2.26 4.31 -12.25
N ARG A 35 1.13 4.38 -11.55
CA ARG A 35 0.94 3.67 -10.27
C ARG A 35 1.00 2.15 -10.42
N ALA A 36 0.39 1.60 -11.47
CA ALA A 36 0.41 0.17 -11.74
C ALA A 36 1.83 -0.34 -12.07
N SER A 37 2.63 0.45 -12.79
CA SER A 37 4.02 0.12 -13.10
C SER A 37 4.88 0.02 -11.83
N VAL A 38 4.77 1.01 -10.94
CA VAL A 38 5.49 0.99 -9.65
C VAL A 38 5.05 -0.21 -8.80
N ASN A 39 3.75 -0.48 -8.74
CA ASN A 39 3.23 -1.63 -7.98
C ASN A 39 3.71 -2.98 -8.56
N LEU A 40 3.78 -3.11 -9.88
CA LEU A 40 4.35 -4.31 -10.50
C LEU A 40 5.84 -4.46 -10.14
N HIS A 41 6.60 -3.36 -10.13
CA HIS A 41 8.00 -3.40 -9.77
C HIS A 41 8.22 -3.80 -8.31
N THR A 42 7.40 -3.32 -7.38
CA THR A 42 7.48 -3.74 -5.97
C THR A 42 7.13 -5.22 -5.80
N HIS A 43 6.14 -5.74 -6.54
CA HIS A 43 5.86 -7.18 -6.55
C HIS A 43 7.06 -8.01 -7.04
N LEU A 44 7.76 -7.55 -8.09
CA LEU A 44 8.98 -8.19 -8.57
C LEU A 44 10.12 -8.12 -7.53
N PHE A 45 10.24 -7.02 -6.79
CA PHE A 45 11.25 -6.85 -5.74
C PHE A 45 11.02 -7.80 -4.55
N PHE A 46 9.77 -7.93 -4.08
CA PHE A 46 9.40 -8.83 -2.99
C PHE A 46 9.18 -10.28 -3.45
N ARG A 47 9.49 -10.58 -4.72
CA ARG A 47 9.40 -11.93 -5.25
C ARG A 47 10.43 -12.82 -4.53
N ASP A 48 9.93 -13.82 -3.80
CA ASP A 48 10.70 -14.84 -3.07
C ASP A 48 11.44 -14.31 -1.83
N LYS A 49 11.18 -13.05 -1.46
CA LYS A 49 11.69 -12.42 -0.25
C LYS A 49 10.60 -12.32 0.81
N VAL A 50 11.00 -12.51 2.06
CA VAL A 50 10.17 -12.22 3.23
C VAL A 50 11.00 -11.33 4.14
N GLN A 51 10.55 -10.09 4.34
CA GLN A 51 11.28 -9.09 5.12
C GLN A 51 10.37 -8.48 6.18
N ASN A 52 10.96 -8.13 7.32
CA ASN A 52 10.27 -7.36 8.36
C ASN A 52 10.64 -5.90 8.21
N GLU A 53 9.64 -5.04 8.29
CA GLU A 53 9.79 -3.61 8.08
C GLU A 53 8.97 -2.84 9.10
N GLU A 54 9.46 -1.66 9.44
CA GLU A 54 8.74 -0.74 10.30
C GLU A 54 7.59 -0.09 9.52
N GLY A 55 6.44 -0.02 10.16
CA GLY A 55 5.25 0.63 9.63
C GLY A 55 4.49 1.39 10.70
N TYR A 56 3.56 2.21 10.25
CA TYR A 56 2.69 3.02 11.10
C TYR A 56 1.24 2.73 10.77
N VAL A 57 0.40 2.58 11.80
CA VAL A 57 -1.04 2.45 11.60
C VAL A 57 -1.59 3.77 11.07
N LEU A 58 -2.14 3.82 9.87
CA LEU A 58 -2.81 5.01 9.34
C LEU A 58 -4.26 5.10 9.81
N TYR A 59 -4.98 4.00 9.67
CA TYR A 59 -6.40 3.92 10.01
C TYR A 59 -6.71 2.61 10.68
N VAL A 60 -7.45 2.70 11.77
CA VAL A 60 -8.04 1.58 12.47
C VAL A 60 -9.46 1.38 11.94
N ARG A 61 -9.76 0.21 11.38
CA ARG A 61 -11.10 -0.17 10.90
C ARG A 61 -11.69 -1.22 11.82
N LYS A 62 -13.01 -1.45 11.72
CA LYS A 62 -13.74 -2.46 12.53
C LYS A 62 -13.20 -3.89 12.36
N ASN A 63 -12.68 -4.22 11.18
CA ASN A 63 -12.21 -5.56 10.82
C ASN A 63 -10.74 -5.60 10.38
N ALA A 64 -10.04 -4.47 10.34
CA ALA A 64 -8.71 -4.39 9.76
C ALA A 64 -7.90 -3.19 10.27
N LEU A 65 -6.59 -3.29 10.17
CA LEU A 65 -5.65 -2.18 10.35
C LEU A 65 -5.06 -1.81 8.99
N GLN A 66 -5.10 -0.53 8.63
CA GLN A 66 -4.41 0.00 7.47
C GLN A 66 -3.06 0.54 7.94
N ILE A 67 -1.97 0.00 7.38
CA ILE A 67 -0.60 0.27 7.80
C ILE A 67 0.17 0.87 6.62
N LEU A 68 0.93 1.92 6.90
CA LEU A 68 1.88 2.53 5.98
C LEU A 68 3.28 2.03 6.28
N ILE A 69 4.00 1.61 5.25
CA ILE A 69 5.42 1.25 5.31
C ILE A 69 6.19 2.37 4.59
N PRO A 70 6.77 3.33 5.32
CA PRO A 70 7.35 4.52 4.74
C PRO A 70 8.56 4.23 3.85
N LYS A 71 9.37 3.22 4.18
CA LYS A 71 10.59 2.84 3.43
C LYS A 71 10.33 2.57 1.95
N TYR A 72 9.20 1.95 1.63
CA TYR A 72 8.81 1.62 0.25
C TYR A 72 7.63 2.46 -0.26
N GLY A 73 7.07 3.34 0.57
CA GLY A 73 5.85 4.08 0.25
C GLY A 73 4.66 3.17 -0.03
N LEU A 74 4.57 2.03 0.67
CA LEU A 74 3.52 1.03 0.48
C LEU A 74 2.47 1.12 1.57
N GLU A 75 1.22 0.95 1.20
CA GLU A 75 0.11 0.78 2.14
C GLU A 75 -0.38 -0.66 2.09
N GLY A 76 -0.61 -1.23 3.26
CA GLY A 76 -1.11 -2.59 3.42
C GLY A 76 -2.27 -2.65 4.39
N THR A 77 -3.14 -3.64 4.20
CA THR A 77 -4.25 -3.90 5.12
C THR A 77 -4.03 -5.24 5.79
N ILE A 78 -3.99 -5.23 7.12
CA ILE A 78 -3.98 -6.43 7.94
C ILE A 78 -5.42 -6.68 8.41
N TYR A 79 -5.99 -7.80 8.01
CA TYR A 79 -7.33 -8.20 8.45
C TYR A 79 -7.26 -8.83 9.83
N LEU A 80 -8.03 -8.31 10.78
CA LEU A 80 -8.11 -8.79 12.16
C LEU A 80 -9.08 -9.96 12.30
N THR A 81 -10.07 -10.05 11.40
CA THR A 81 -11.05 -11.13 11.35
C THR A 81 -10.86 -11.91 10.05
N PRO A 82 -10.76 -13.25 10.09
CA PRO A 82 -10.69 -14.04 8.87
C PRO A 82 -12.00 -13.92 8.08
N PRO A 83 -11.94 -13.90 6.73
CA PRO A 83 -13.11 -13.70 5.88
C PRO A 83 -14.09 -14.88 5.81
N ASN A 84 -13.74 -16.03 6.41
CA ASN A 84 -14.59 -17.22 6.49
C ASN A 84 -14.68 -17.60 7.98
N ASP A 85 -15.88 -17.93 8.48
CA ASP A 85 -16.30 -18.19 9.88
C ASP A 85 -15.51 -19.26 10.67
N LYS A 86 -14.26 -19.54 10.30
CA LYS A 86 -13.25 -20.11 11.18
C LYS A 86 -13.10 -19.19 12.38
N LYS A 87 -13.34 -19.73 13.57
CA LYS A 87 -13.11 -19.02 14.85
C LYS A 87 -11.70 -18.43 14.81
N ALA A 88 -11.61 -17.11 14.80
CA ALA A 88 -10.36 -16.45 15.07
C ALA A 88 -9.92 -16.89 16.48
N GLU A 89 -8.67 -17.31 16.64
CA GLU A 89 -8.11 -17.63 17.97
C GLU A 89 -8.11 -16.38 18.86
N VAL A 90 -8.13 -15.20 18.24
CA VAL A 90 -8.03 -13.90 18.89
C VAL A 90 -9.27 -13.06 18.61
N THR A 91 -9.82 -12.46 19.66
CA THR A 91 -10.96 -11.54 19.57
C THR A 91 -10.47 -10.09 19.67
N PHE A 92 -10.71 -9.31 18.62
CA PHE A 92 -10.46 -7.88 18.60
C PHE A 92 -11.75 -7.12 18.93
N ILE A 93 -11.65 -6.17 19.86
CA ILE A 93 -12.76 -5.30 20.27
C ILE A 93 -12.49 -3.90 19.73
N TYR A 94 -13.40 -3.45 18.86
CA TYR A 94 -13.32 -2.12 18.26
C TYR A 94 -14.06 -1.08 19.12
N ASN A 95 -13.40 0.05 19.39
CA ASN A 95 -14.03 1.22 19.99
C ASN A 95 -14.34 2.27 18.91
N ASP A 96 -15.63 2.60 18.72
CA ASP A 96 -16.09 3.59 17.75
C ASP A 96 -15.72 5.04 18.16
N GLU A 97 -15.58 5.34 19.46
CA GLU A 97 -15.29 6.69 19.96
C GLU A 97 -13.81 7.08 19.72
N ASP A 98 -12.89 6.20 20.13
CA ASP A 98 -11.45 6.44 20.02
C ASP A 98 -10.83 5.93 18.71
N GLN A 99 -11.63 5.27 17.85
CA GLN A 99 -11.15 4.54 16.66
C GLN A 99 -9.95 3.64 16.99
N SER A 100 -10.10 2.81 18.01
CA SER A 100 -9.05 1.91 18.50
C SER A 100 -9.47 0.45 18.42
N GLN A 101 -8.48 -0.44 18.27
CA GLN A 101 -8.68 -1.88 18.27
C GLN A 101 -7.93 -2.48 19.45
N ARG A 102 -8.65 -3.14 20.35
CA ARG A 102 -8.08 -3.78 21.53
C ARG A 102 -8.05 -5.29 21.39
N CYS A 103 -6.91 -5.87 21.71
CA CYS A 103 -6.68 -7.30 21.82
C CYS A 103 -6.00 -7.59 23.17
N GLY A 104 -6.80 -7.99 24.17
CA GLY A 104 -6.30 -8.24 25.53
C GLY A 104 -5.69 -6.98 26.15
N GLU A 105 -4.37 -6.98 26.34
CA GLU A 105 -3.59 -5.85 26.86
C GLU A 105 -3.14 -4.87 25.76
N VAL A 106 -3.08 -5.31 24.51
CA VAL A 106 -2.58 -4.50 23.40
C VAL A 106 -3.72 -3.67 22.81
N VAL A 107 -3.51 -2.37 22.67
CA VAL A 107 -4.45 -1.45 22.04
C VAL A 107 -3.75 -0.76 20.88
N PHE A 108 -4.34 -0.85 19.69
CA PHE A 108 -3.88 -0.15 18.50
C PHE A 108 -4.63 1.17 18.35
N HIS A 109 -3.86 2.25 18.25
CA HIS A 109 -4.32 3.57 17.87
C HIS A 109 -3.78 3.93 16.48
N SER A 110 -4.31 5.03 15.95
CA SER A 110 -3.73 5.63 14.75
C SER A 110 -2.35 6.20 15.07
N PHE A 111 -1.43 6.07 14.12
CA PHE A 111 -0.02 6.46 14.17
C PHE A 111 0.88 5.63 15.09
N ASP A 112 0.38 4.53 15.66
CA ASP A 112 1.21 3.62 16.43
C ASP A 112 2.26 2.94 15.54
N PRO A 113 3.52 2.85 16.00
CA PRO A 113 4.57 2.12 15.30
C PRO A 113 4.34 0.62 15.46
N VAL A 114 4.46 -0.11 14.35
CA VAL A 114 4.29 -1.56 14.28
C VAL A 114 5.37 -2.16 13.41
N ILE A 115 5.79 -3.39 13.72
CA ILE A 115 6.66 -4.15 12.83
C ILE A 115 5.79 -5.13 12.07
N VAL A 116 5.88 -5.09 10.76
CA VAL A 116 5.12 -5.94 9.85
C VAL A 116 6.05 -6.75 8.98
N GLN A 117 5.65 -7.98 8.71
CA GLN A 117 6.31 -8.85 7.76
C GLN A 117 5.62 -8.73 6.41
N LEU A 118 6.39 -8.42 5.37
CA LEU A 118 5.95 -8.37 3.98
C LEU A 118 6.24 -9.70 3.30
N SER A 119 5.25 -10.20 2.57
CA SER A 119 5.38 -11.38 1.72
C SER A 119 4.47 -11.26 0.50
N LEU A 120 4.80 -11.95 -0.58
CA LEU A 120 3.98 -11.99 -1.79
C LEU A 120 3.19 -13.30 -1.86
N ASP A 121 1.87 -13.22 -1.86
CA ASP A 121 1.01 -14.38 -2.14
C ASP A 121 0.89 -14.57 -3.66
N ARG A 122 1.26 -15.78 -4.12
CA ARG A 122 1.23 -16.20 -5.53
C ARG A 122 0.18 -17.28 -5.81
N SER A 123 -0.75 -17.52 -4.89
CA SER A 123 -1.86 -18.45 -5.10
C SER A 123 -2.61 -18.18 -6.41
N ASN A 124 -2.74 -16.91 -6.81
CA ASN A 124 -3.25 -16.48 -8.11
C ASN A 124 -2.17 -15.75 -8.92
N VAL A 125 -1.66 -16.40 -9.97
CA VAL A 125 -0.58 -15.85 -10.83
C VAL A 125 -0.98 -14.54 -11.52
N GLN A 126 -2.27 -14.35 -11.83
CA GLN A 126 -2.75 -13.12 -12.49
C GLN A 126 -2.94 -11.96 -11.51
N HIS A 127 -3.10 -12.28 -10.22
CA HIS A 127 -3.38 -11.32 -9.17
C HIS A 127 -2.51 -11.65 -7.95
N GLU A 128 -1.18 -11.63 -8.16
CA GLU A 128 -0.23 -11.68 -7.06
C GLU A 128 -0.59 -10.56 -6.06
N LYS A 129 -0.56 -10.83 -4.76
CA LYS A 129 -0.99 -9.86 -3.74
C LYS A 129 0.07 -9.73 -2.66
N LEU A 130 0.47 -8.49 -2.36
CA LEU A 130 1.29 -8.22 -1.19
C LEU A 130 0.46 -8.48 0.08
N VAL A 131 0.95 -9.37 0.93
CA VAL A 131 0.33 -9.75 2.20
C VAL A 131 1.23 -9.27 3.33
N LEU A 132 0.62 -8.50 4.23
CA LEU A 132 1.26 -8.04 5.45
C LEU A 132 0.81 -8.91 6.60
N ARG A 133 1.74 -9.25 7.48
CA ARG A 133 1.46 -9.95 8.74
C ARG A 133 2.07 -9.16 9.90
N LEU A 134 1.37 -9.14 11.03
CA LEU A 134 1.86 -8.45 12.21
C LEU A 134 2.98 -9.26 12.87
N VAL A 135 4.04 -8.58 13.28
CA VAL A 135 5.17 -9.18 14.01
C VAL A 135 5.25 -8.60 15.43
N THR A 136 5.20 -7.27 15.54
CA THR A 136 5.24 -6.56 16.82
C THR A 136 4.19 -5.45 16.81
N PRO A 137 3.34 -5.33 17.85
CA PRO A 137 3.30 -6.09 19.11
C PRO A 137 2.90 -7.57 18.92
N HIS A 138 3.53 -8.46 19.70
CA HIS A 138 3.28 -9.91 19.59
C HIS A 138 1.95 -10.28 20.24
N ILE A 139 1.06 -10.84 19.44
CA ILE A 139 -0.25 -11.35 19.85
C ILE A 139 -0.27 -12.85 19.57
N GLU A 140 -0.47 -13.65 20.61
CA GLU A 140 -0.59 -15.11 20.51
C GLU A 140 -1.73 -15.48 19.54
N GLY A 141 -1.47 -16.41 18.61
CA GLY A 141 -2.46 -16.84 17.61
C GLY A 141 -2.71 -15.87 16.44
N PHE A 142 -2.06 -14.70 16.42
CA PHE A 142 -2.19 -13.72 15.32
C PHE A 142 -0.85 -13.25 14.72
N SER A 143 0.17 -13.04 15.56
CA SER A 143 1.46 -12.50 15.13
C SER A 143 2.43 -13.59 14.68
N VAL A 144 3.28 -13.26 13.71
CA VAL A 144 4.35 -14.13 13.21
C VAL A 144 5.67 -13.81 13.91
N PRO A 145 6.53 -14.80 14.20
CA PRO A 145 7.86 -14.54 14.75
C PRO A 145 8.70 -13.64 13.85
N GLN A 146 9.56 -12.82 14.47
CA GLN A 146 10.49 -11.98 13.72
C GLN A 146 11.51 -12.86 12.98
N ILE A 147 11.61 -12.69 11.66
CA ILE A 147 12.74 -13.19 10.89
C ILE A 147 13.95 -12.26 11.14
N LEU A 148 15.09 -12.82 11.55
CA LEU A 148 16.32 -12.04 11.67
C LEU A 148 16.73 -11.51 10.28
N PRO A 149 17.17 -10.25 10.16
CA PRO A 149 17.55 -9.69 8.86
C PRO A 149 18.60 -10.57 8.19
N GLN A 150 18.35 -10.98 6.95
CA GLN A 150 19.40 -11.58 6.13
C GLN A 150 20.43 -10.47 5.80
N PRO A 151 21.74 -10.74 5.87
CA PRO A 151 22.79 -9.72 5.71
C PRO A 151 22.87 -9.07 4.32
N GLU A 152 21.96 -9.40 3.40
CA GLU A 152 22.00 -8.99 1.99
C GLU A 152 21.34 -7.62 1.72
N ASP A 153 20.56 -7.09 2.67
CA ASP A 153 19.81 -5.83 2.49
C ASP A 153 20.50 -4.59 3.09
N VAL A 154 21.79 -4.69 3.46
CA VAL A 154 22.60 -3.51 3.84
C VAL A 154 22.96 -2.73 2.58
N GLU A 155 22.05 -1.84 2.20
CA GLU A 155 22.23 -0.55 1.53
C GLU A 155 23.58 -0.34 0.83
N MET A 156 23.57 -0.40 -0.51
CA MET A 156 24.59 0.20 -1.36
C MET A 156 24.60 1.72 -1.16
N THR A 157 25.27 2.18 -0.10
CA THR A 157 25.73 3.55 -0.02
C THR A 157 26.87 3.70 -1.05
N PRO A 158 26.78 4.65 -2.00
CA PRO A 158 27.95 4.95 -2.82
C PRO A 158 29.03 5.47 -1.89
N ALA A 159 30.17 4.77 -1.88
CA ALA A 159 31.35 5.16 -1.11
C ALA A 159 31.67 6.65 -1.36
N PRO A 160 32.06 7.42 -0.33
CA PRO A 160 32.47 8.80 -0.54
C PRO A 160 33.64 8.80 -1.52
N GLN A 161 33.44 9.40 -2.69
CA GLN A 161 34.50 9.61 -3.67
C GLN A 161 35.53 10.53 -3.02
N SER A 162 36.67 9.98 -2.63
CA SER A 162 37.85 10.75 -2.27
C SER A 162 38.33 11.51 -3.51
N GLN A 163 38.14 12.83 -3.53
CA GLN A 163 38.83 13.70 -4.48
C GLN A 163 40.32 13.71 -4.13
N PRO A 164 41.24 13.46 -5.09
CA PRO A 164 42.65 13.74 -4.87
C PRO A 164 42.90 15.25 -4.94
N ASP A 165 43.72 15.75 -4.01
CA ASP A 165 44.26 17.11 -3.96
C ASP A 165 45.01 17.52 -5.24
#